data_AF-A0A0S7XRM9-F1
#
_entry.id   AF-A0A0S7XRM9-F1
#
_cell.length_a   1.000
_cell.length_b   1.000
_cell.length_c   1.000
_cell.angle_alpha   90.00
_cell.angle_beta   90.00
_cell.angle_gamma   90.00
#
_symmetry.space_group_name_H-M   'P 1'
#
loop_
_entity.id
_entity.type
_entity.pdbx_description
1 polymer ?
#
loop_
_entity_poly.entity_id
_entity_poly.type
_entity_poly.pdbx_seq_one_letter_code
_entity_poly.pdbx_strand_id
1 'polypeptide(L)'
;ELTGKAPLVIYGTGISNFLSVIGVSPKLGFSFGLLALSAFILTTLDTATRLSRYVFEEFFNLKGLQVRYFSTLATLVLPTIFVLVELKDSAGNSIPAWQAIWPVFGASNQLLAGLVALVIVVWLKKTGRKFGFVLGPMIFLNIVTVSALVLLLRRYRFSVVGIIAGILLLLAIVLIFEAYKTIKRIIVV
;
A
#
# COMPACT_ATOMS: atom_id res chain seq x y z
N GLU A 1 22.39 -12.71 -10.23
CA GLU A 1 23.29 -11.57 -9.91
C GLU A 1 22.64 -10.42 -9.13
N LEU A 2 21.32 -10.16 -9.24
CA LEU A 2 20.68 -9.03 -8.56
C LEU A 2 20.08 -9.33 -7.16
N THR A 3 19.98 -10.60 -6.77
CA THR A 3 19.22 -11.08 -5.61
C THR A 3 19.72 -10.64 -4.23
N GLY A 4 20.82 -9.90 -4.14
CA GLY A 4 21.36 -9.32 -2.89
C GLY A 4 21.72 -7.84 -2.98
N LYS A 5 21.37 -7.15 -4.08
CA LYS A 5 21.66 -5.72 -4.23
C LYS A 5 20.55 -4.87 -3.62
N ALA A 6 20.87 -3.61 -3.30
CA ALA A 6 19.88 -2.66 -2.81
C ALA A 6 18.68 -2.54 -3.79
N PRO A 7 17.42 -2.43 -3.30
CA PRO A 7 16.23 -2.40 -4.17
C PRO A 7 16.29 -1.33 -5.28
N LEU A 8 16.88 -0.17 -4.98
CA LEU A 8 17.12 0.92 -5.94
C LEU A 8 17.97 0.48 -7.13
N VAL A 9 19.01 -0.32 -6.89
CA VAL A 9 19.92 -0.83 -7.93
C VAL A 9 19.23 -1.90 -8.77
N ILE A 10 18.42 -2.75 -8.13
CA ILE A 10 17.62 -3.78 -8.83
C ILE A 10 16.64 -3.10 -9.80
N TYR A 11 15.90 -2.10 -9.32
CA TYR A 11 14.95 -1.35 -10.15
C TYR A 11 15.65 -0.58 -11.29
N GLY A 12 16.72 0.15 -10.98
CA GLY A 12 17.51 0.86 -11.99
C GLY A 12 18.05 -0.06 -13.07
N THR A 13 18.53 -1.25 -12.69
CA THR A 13 19.00 -2.27 -13.64
C THR A 13 17.85 -2.81 -14.50
N GLY A 14 16.67 -3.03 -13.90
CA GLY A 14 15.47 -3.46 -14.64
C GLY A 14 15.05 -2.44 -15.71
N ILE A 15 14.99 -1.16 -15.35
CA ILE A 15 14.69 -0.07 -16.29
C ILE A 15 15.78 0.07 -17.36
N SER A 16 17.05 -0.04 -16.98
CA SER A 16 18.17 -0.06 -17.92
C SER A 16 18.01 -1.15 -18.98
N ASN A 17 17.70 -2.37 -18.55
CA ASN A 17 17.52 -3.51 -19.46
C ASN A 17 16.31 -3.29 -20.39
N PHE A 18 15.18 -2.83 -19.86
CA PHE A 18 14.00 -2.51 -20.67
C PHE A 18 14.29 -1.44 -21.72
N LEU A 19 14.94 -0.34 -21.32
CA LEU A 19 15.27 0.76 -22.23
C LEU A 19 16.35 0.39 -23.24
N SER A 20 17.22 -0.57 -22.93
CA SER A 20 18.21 -1.07 -23.89
C SER A 20 17.58 -1.77 -25.10
N VAL A 21 16.40 -2.40 -24.93
CA VAL A 21 15.66 -3.03 -26.04
C VAL A 21 15.21 -2.02 -27.08
N ILE A 22 14.92 -0.77 -26.66
CA ILE A 22 14.51 0.33 -27.55
C ILE A 22 15.70 1.22 -27.96
N GLY A 23 16.93 0.75 -27.77
CA GLY A 23 18.16 1.42 -28.23
C GLY A 23 18.72 2.51 -27.31
N VAL A 24 18.18 2.67 -26.09
CA VAL A 24 18.71 3.64 -25.12
C VAL A 24 19.95 3.08 -24.43
N SER A 25 20.97 3.93 -24.23
CA SER A 25 22.19 3.55 -23.51
C SER A 25 21.86 2.99 -22.11
N PRO A 26 22.42 1.83 -21.71
CA PRO A 26 22.20 1.26 -20.38
C PRO A 26 22.53 2.22 -19.22
N LYS A 27 23.57 3.06 -19.37
CA LYS A 27 23.92 4.07 -18.36
C LYS A 27 22.81 5.10 -18.16
N LEU A 28 22.19 5.55 -19.25
CA LEU A 28 21.07 6.50 -19.21
C LEU A 28 19.83 5.83 -18.62
N GLY A 29 19.52 4.60 -19.05
CA GLY A 29 18.36 3.87 -18.53
C GLY A 29 18.47 3.57 -17.03
N PHE A 30 19.67 3.20 -16.55
CA PHE A 30 19.92 3.01 -15.13
C PHE A 30 19.73 4.30 -14.32
N SER A 31 20.34 5.40 -14.79
CA SER A 31 20.25 6.71 -14.12
C SER A 31 18.81 7.21 -14.08
N PHE A 32 18.07 7.05 -15.18
CA PHE A 32 16.66 7.41 -15.26
C PHE A 32 15.81 6.58 -14.29
N GLY A 33 15.97 5.26 -14.28
CA GLY A 33 15.24 4.39 -13.35
C GLY A 33 15.53 4.71 -11.88
N LEU A 34 16.80 4.95 -11.56
CA LEU A 34 17.21 5.34 -10.21
C LEU A 34 16.59 6.67 -9.79
N LEU A 35 16.61 7.67 -10.66
CA LEU A 35 16.06 9.00 -10.40
C LEU A 35 14.54 8.96 -10.27
N ALA A 36 13.86 8.25 -11.17
CA ALA A 36 12.41 8.10 -11.14
C ALA A 36 11.93 7.41 -9.84
N LEU A 37 12.58 6.32 -9.44
CA LEU A 37 12.23 5.63 -8.19
C LEU A 37 12.54 6.48 -6.95
N SER A 38 13.69 7.17 -6.94
CA SER A 38 14.08 8.04 -5.82
C SER A 38 13.09 9.20 -5.67
N ALA A 39 12.73 9.87 -6.75
CA ALA A 39 11.75 10.95 -6.76
C ALA A 39 10.36 10.47 -6.31
N PHE A 40 9.94 9.28 -6.75
CA PHE A 40 8.70 8.66 -6.31
C PHE A 40 8.69 8.38 -4.80
N ILE A 41 9.76 7.80 -4.26
CA ILE A 41 9.89 7.51 -2.83
C ILE A 41 9.85 8.81 -2.02
N LEU A 42 10.63 9.83 -2.41
CA LEU A 42 10.68 11.13 -1.73
C LEU A 42 9.32 11.84 -1.73
N THR A 43 8.64 11.87 -2.88
CA THR A 43 7.32 12.52 -3.00
C THR A 43 6.26 11.79 -2.16
N THR A 44 6.32 10.46 -2.14
CA THR A 44 5.41 9.63 -1.33
C THR A 44 5.68 9.84 0.16
N LEU A 45 6.95 9.88 0.57
CA LEU A 45 7.33 10.10 1.96
C LEU A 45 6.92 11.50 2.45
N ASP A 46 7.13 12.55 1.66
CA ASP A 46 6.67 13.91 1.97
C ASP A 46 5.15 13.96 2.16
N THR A 47 4.42 13.39 1.19
CA THR A 47 2.95 13.37 1.23
C THR A 47 2.44 12.57 2.42
N ALA A 48 3.00 11.38 2.68
CA ALA A 48 2.60 10.51 3.78
C ALA A 48 2.86 11.17 5.15
N THR A 49 4.03 11.79 5.33
CA THR A 49 4.38 12.50 6.58
C THR A 49 3.42 13.67 6.82
N ARG A 50 3.12 14.42 5.76
CA ARG A 50 2.19 15.56 5.84
C ARG A 50 0.75 15.11 6.18
N LEU A 51 0.25 14.07 5.52
CA LEU A 51 -1.09 13.53 5.81
C LEU A 51 -1.17 12.94 7.22
N SER A 52 -0.14 12.21 7.66
CA SER A 52 -0.08 11.63 9.00
C SER A 52 -0.16 12.72 10.07
N ARG A 53 0.56 13.83 9.86
CA ARG A 53 0.46 15.02 10.73
C ARG A 53 -0.95 15.59 10.78
N TYR A 54 -1.62 15.74 9.63
CA TYR A 54 -2.99 16.27 9.61
C TYR A 54 -3.97 15.37 10.36
N VAL A 55 -3.87 14.05 10.16
CA VAL A 55 -4.70 13.07 10.89
C VAL A 55 -4.42 13.17 12.40
N PHE A 56 -3.16 13.31 12.80
CA PHE A 56 -2.79 13.45 14.22
C PHE A 56 -3.32 14.77 14.82
N GLU A 57 -3.13 15.90 14.13
CA GLU A 57 -3.64 17.21 14.56
C GLU A 57 -5.17 17.20 14.70
N GLU A 58 -5.89 16.57 13.78
CA GLU A 58 -7.34 16.45 13.81
C GLU A 58 -7.83 15.52 14.93
N PHE A 59 -7.19 14.36 15.10
CA PHE A 59 -7.57 13.39 16.14
C PHE A 59 -7.45 13.96 17.56
N PHE A 60 -6.46 14.82 17.81
CA PHE A 60 -6.25 15.48 19.09
C PHE A 60 -6.80 16.92 19.14
N ASN A 61 -7.47 17.39 18.07
CA ASN A 61 -7.98 18.75 17.92
C ASN A 61 -6.94 19.85 18.24
N LEU A 62 -5.68 19.63 17.85
CA LEU A 62 -4.56 20.52 18.14
C LEU A 62 -4.44 21.59 17.05
N LYS A 63 -4.27 22.85 17.45
CA LYS A 63 -4.14 24.00 16.52
C LYS A 63 -2.97 24.89 16.90
N GLY A 64 -2.20 25.35 15.92
CA GLY A 64 -1.13 26.33 16.11
C GLY A 64 0.16 26.00 15.36
N LEU A 65 0.98 27.03 15.13
CA LEU A 65 2.23 26.91 14.37
C LEU A 65 3.31 26.10 15.11
N GLN A 66 3.33 26.15 16.45
CA GLN A 66 4.26 25.37 17.28
C GLN A 66 3.87 23.89 17.35
N VAL A 67 2.57 23.58 17.30
CA VAL A 67 2.02 22.21 17.28
C VAL A 67 2.50 21.47 16.04
N ARG A 68 2.66 22.14 14.90
CA ARG A 68 3.08 21.53 13.64
C ARG A 68 4.36 20.69 13.77
N TYR A 69 5.39 21.24 14.43
CA TYR A 69 6.66 20.54 14.58
C TYR A 69 6.54 19.36 15.53
N PHE A 70 5.84 19.54 16.65
CA PHE A 70 5.57 18.46 17.61
C PHE A 70 4.76 17.32 16.98
N SER A 71 3.66 17.62 16.28
CA SER A 71 2.84 16.63 15.58
C SER A 71 3.62 15.90 14.50
N THR A 72 4.49 16.60 13.76
CA THR A 72 5.39 15.95 12.78
C THR A 72 6.30 14.94 13.49
N LEU A 73 7.01 15.36 14.54
CA LEU A 73 7.90 14.48 15.29
C LEU A 73 7.14 13.29 15.88
N ALA A 74 6.00 13.52 16.53
CA ALA A 74 5.15 12.49 17.10
C ALA A 74 4.73 11.45 16.06
N THR A 75 4.34 11.88 14.85
CA THR A 75 3.96 10.96 13.77
C THR A 75 5.13 10.17 13.18
N LEU A 76 6.37 10.68 13.28
CA LEU A 76 7.57 10.01 12.78
C LEU A 76 8.17 9.01 13.76
N VAL A 77 7.90 9.14 15.08
CA VAL A 77 8.44 8.22 16.11
C VAL A 77 8.19 6.76 15.77
N LEU A 78 6.93 6.41 15.43
CA LEU A 78 6.56 5.02 15.16
C LEU A 78 7.25 4.46 13.90
N PRO A 79 7.20 5.14 12.72
CA PRO A 79 8.01 4.77 11.57
C PRO A 79 9.51 4.62 11.87
N THR A 80 10.10 5.54 12.63
CA THR A 80 11.53 5.48 12.99
C THR A 80 11.85 4.24 13.81
N ILE A 81 11.01 3.90 14.79
CA ILE A 81 11.18 2.65 15.57
C ILE A 81 11.12 1.43 14.65
N PHE A 82 10.13 1.35 13.74
CA PHE A 82 10.01 0.23 12.82
C PHE A 82 11.13 0.16 11.77
N VAL A 83 11.85 1.25 11.48
CA VAL A 83 13.04 1.20 10.61
C VAL A 83 14.24 0.61 11.36
N LEU A 84 14.32 0.80 12.68
CA LEU A 84 15.47 0.41 13.50
C LEU A 84 15.30 -0.97 14.17
N VAL A 85 14.08 -1.50 14.25
CA VAL A 85 13.78 -2.78 14.89
C VAL A 85 13.86 -3.94 13.90
N GLU A 86 14.41 -5.06 14.37
CA GLU A 86 14.35 -6.36 13.70
C GLU A 86 13.20 -7.19 14.29
N LEU A 87 12.44 -7.85 13.42
CA LEU A 87 11.41 -8.81 13.78
C LEU A 87 11.90 -10.22 13.43
N LYS A 88 11.40 -11.22 14.16
CA LYS A 88 11.66 -12.62 13.82
C LYS A 88 10.64 -13.09 12.79
N ASP A 89 11.13 -13.68 11.70
CA ASP A 89 10.27 -14.41 10.76
C ASP A 89 9.79 -15.74 11.39
N SER A 90 8.82 -16.35 10.76
CA SER A 90 8.29 -17.70 10.99
C SER A 90 9.35 -18.81 11.10
N ALA A 91 10.56 -18.60 10.53
CA ALA A 91 11.71 -19.48 10.66
C ALA A 91 12.69 -19.11 11.80
N GLY A 92 12.38 -18.09 12.60
CA GLY A 92 13.23 -17.61 13.70
C GLY A 92 14.35 -16.64 13.29
N ASN A 93 14.53 -16.40 11.99
CA ASN A 93 15.53 -15.46 11.46
C ASN A 93 15.15 -14.01 11.73
N SER A 94 16.13 -13.18 12.11
CA SER A 94 15.94 -11.73 12.18
C SER A 94 15.77 -11.14 10.78
N ILE A 95 14.65 -10.48 10.56
CA ILE A 95 14.37 -9.69 9.36
C ILE A 95 14.11 -8.24 9.78
N PRO A 96 14.53 -7.25 8.99
CA PRO A 96 14.16 -5.86 9.24
C PRO A 96 12.63 -5.69 9.30
N ALA A 97 12.10 -4.97 10.28
CA ALA A 97 10.66 -4.88 10.47
C ALA A 97 9.93 -4.28 9.25
N TRP A 98 10.59 -3.38 8.50
CA TRP A 98 10.05 -2.85 7.25
C TRP A 98 9.75 -3.94 6.21
N GLN A 99 10.55 -5.01 6.14
CA GLN A 99 10.31 -6.13 5.23
C GLN A 99 9.09 -6.94 5.66
N ALA A 100 8.90 -7.11 6.97
CA ALA A 100 7.76 -7.85 7.51
C ALA A 100 6.43 -7.09 7.33
N ILE A 101 6.46 -5.75 7.39
CA ILE A 101 5.28 -4.88 7.25
C ILE A 101 4.89 -4.69 5.78
N TRP A 102 5.85 -4.77 4.86
CA TRP A 102 5.64 -4.51 3.43
C TRP A 102 4.42 -5.21 2.80
N PRO A 103 4.16 -6.51 3.06
CA PRO A 103 2.98 -7.18 2.52
C PRO A 103 1.66 -6.63 3.07
N VAL A 104 1.63 -6.25 4.36
CA VAL A 104 0.45 -5.68 5.02
C VAL A 104 0.15 -4.30 4.46
N PHE A 105 1.18 -3.48 4.20
CA PHE A 105 1.05 -2.21 3.49
C PHE A 105 0.45 -2.41 2.09
N GLY A 106 0.96 -3.39 1.34
CA GLY A 106 0.42 -3.75 0.02
C GLY A 106 -1.06 -4.15 0.08
N ALA A 107 -1.45 -4.95 1.06
CA ALA A 107 -2.84 -5.36 1.25
C ALA A 107 -3.77 -4.17 1.62
N SER A 108 -3.31 -3.25 2.48
CA SER A 108 -4.08 -2.03 2.81
C SER A 108 -4.35 -1.18 1.57
N ASN A 109 -3.36 -1.03 0.68
CA ASN A 109 -3.54 -0.28 -0.57
C ASN A 109 -4.53 -0.97 -1.52
N GLN A 110 -4.55 -2.30 -1.55
CA GLN A 110 -5.53 -3.04 -2.33
C GLN A 110 -6.95 -2.85 -1.77
N LEU A 111 -7.13 -2.78 -0.45
CA LEU A 111 -8.44 -2.50 0.14
C LEU A 111 -8.98 -1.13 -0.26
N LEU A 112 -8.14 -0.10 -0.24
CA LEU A 112 -8.50 1.22 -0.73
C LEU A 112 -8.84 1.19 -2.23
N ALA A 113 -8.06 0.47 -3.03
CA ALA A 113 -8.35 0.28 -4.45
C ALA A 113 -9.71 -0.42 -4.68
N GLY A 114 -10.07 -1.40 -3.84
CA GLY A 114 -11.37 -2.05 -3.86
C GLY A 114 -12.53 -1.08 -3.57
N LEU A 115 -12.36 -0.18 -2.59
CA LEU A 115 -13.33 0.88 -2.30
C LEU A 115 -13.47 1.85 -3.48
N VAL A 116 -12.36 2.30 -4.07
CA VAL A 116 -12.39 3.19 -5.25
C VAL A 116 -13.08 2.50 -6.44
N ALA A 117 -12.80 1.22 -6.68
CA ALA A 117 -13.46 0.47 -7.74
C ALA A 117 -14.99 0.38 -7.52
N LEU A 118 -15.43 0.18 -6.27
CA LEU A 118 -16.86 0.24 -5.92
C LEU A 118 -17.45 1.61 -6.25
N VAL A 119 -16.78 2.70 -5.84
CA VAL A 119 -17.23 4.07 -6.13
C VAL A 119 -17.36 4.30 -7.63
N ILE A 120 -16.39 3.84 -8.43
CA ILE A 120 -16.44 3.92 -9.90
C ILE A 120 -17.62 3.13 -10.46
N VAL A 121 -17.89 1.91 -9.97
CA VAL A 121 -19.04 1.10 -10.40
C VAL A 121 -20.35 1.85 -10.13
N VAL A 122 -20.51 2.42 -8.94
CA VAL A 122 -21.71 3.21 -8.58
C VAL A 122 -21.85 4.43 -9.48
N TRP A 123 -20.75 5.15 -9.72
CA TRP A 123 -20.74 6.34 -10.56
C TRP A 123 -21.08 6.03 -12.02
N LEU A 124 -20.52 4.97 -12.59
CA LEU A 124 -20.81 4.52 -13.95
C LEU A 124 -22.28 4.16 -14.12
N LYS A 125 -22.86 3.42 -13.16
CA LYS A 125 -24.30 3.13 -13.21
C LYS A 125 -25.12 4.42 -13.12
N LYS A 126 -24.84 5.31 -12.17
CA LYS A 126 -25.60 6.57 -12.01
C LYS A 126 -25.54 7.46 -13.26
N THR A 127 -24.47 7.37 -14.03
CA THR A 127 -24.29 8.10 -15.30
C THR A 127 -24.79 7.33 -16.53
N GLY A 128 -25.47 6.18 -16.34
CA GLY A 128 -26.02 5.37 -17.42
C GLY A 128 -24.98 4.61 -18.26
N ARG A 129 -23.73 4.52 -17.79
CA ARG A 129 -22.63 3.86 -18.49
C ARG A 129 -22.52 2.39 -18.10
N LYS A 130 -22.00 1.57 -19.01
CA LYS A 130 -21.69 0.16 -18.73
C LYS A 130 -20.64 0.08 -17.62
N PHE A 131 -20.87 -0.74 -16.59
CA PHE A 131 -19.97 -0.89 -15.43
C PHE A 131 -19.34 -2.29 -15.32
N GLY A 132 -19.76 -3.25 -16.14
CA GLY A 132 -19.29 -4.64 -16.08
C GLY A 132 -17.78 -4.81 -16.26
N PHE A 133 -17.14 -3.93 -17.04
CA PHE A 133 -15.69 -3.97 -17.25
C PHE A 133 -14.87 -3.59 -16.00
N VAL A 134 -15.48 -2.90 -15.02
CA VAL A 134 -14.85 -2.58 -13.73
C VAL A 134 -15.09 -3.69 -12.70
N LEU A 135 -16.24 -4.37 -12.77
CA LEU A 135 -16.57 -5.46 -11.86
C LEU A 135 -15.59 -6.62 -11.91
N GLY A 136 -15.16 -7.03 -13.11
CA GLY A 136 -14.17 -8.10 -13.26
C GLY A 136 -12.87 -7.84 -12.50
N PRO A 137 -12.15 -6.73 -12.80
CA PRO A 137 -10.97 -6.31 -12.06
C PRO A 137 -11.21 -6.14 -10.56
N MET A 138 -12.36 -5.59 -10.16
CA MET A 138 -12.73 -5.41 -8.76
C MET A 138 -12.85 -6.75 -8.02
N ILE A 139 -13.55 -7.73 -8.59
CA ILE A 139 -13.72 -9.06 -7.98
C ILE A 139 -12.37 -9.77 -7.86
N PHE A 140 -11.58 -9.75 -8.94
CA PHE A 140 -10.24 -10.33 -8.95
C PHE A 140 -9.35 -9.70 -7.85
N LEU A 141 -9.34 -8.38 -7.76
CA LEU A 141 -8.54 -7.65 -6.77
C LEU A 141 -8.96 -8.01 -5.34
N ASN A 142 -10.26 -8.13 -5.06
CA ASN A 142 -10.73 -8.57 -3.73
C ASN A 142 -10.31 -10.01 -3.41
N ILE A 143 -10.39 -10.94 -4.37
CA ILE A 143 -9.95 -12.33 -4.17
C ILE A 143 -8.46 -12.39 -3.83
N VAL A 144 -7.63 -11.65 -4.58
CA VAL A 144 -6.19 -11.58 -4.34
C VAL A 144 -5.89 -10.96 -2.97
N THR A 145 -6.59 -9.87 -2.62
CA THR A 145 -6.41 -9.18 -1.33
C THR A 145 -6.72 -10.09 -0.14
N VAL A 146 -7.89 -10.76 -0.17
CA VAL A 146 -8.31 -11.69 0.89
C VAL A 146 -7.35 -12.87 0.98
N SER A 147 -6.95 -13.43 -0.15
CA SER A 147 -5.98 -14.54 -0.19
C SER A 147 -4.64 -14.15 0.43
N ALA A 148 -4.12 -12.97 0.08
CA ALA A 148 -2.86 -12.45 0.63
C ALA A 148 -2.96 -12.21 2.15
N LEU A 149 -4.07 -11.63 2.63
CA LEU A 149 -4.30 -11.39 4.06
C LEU A 149 -4.42 -12.68 4.86
N VAL A 150 -5.09 -13.71 4.33
CA VAL A 150 -5.16 -15.03 4.97
C VAL A 150 -3.78 -15.68 5.07
N LEU A 151 -2.97 -15.59 4.01
CA LEU A 151 -1.60 -16.10 4.01
C LEU A 151 -0.72 -15.37 5.03
N LEU A 152 -0.85 -14.04 5.13
CA LEU A 152 -0.13 -13.23 6.11
C LEU A 152 -0.53 -13.58 7.54
N LEU A 153 -1.83 -13.71 7.81
CA LEU A 153 -2.35 -14.08 9.12
C LEU A 153 -1.84 -15.47 9.55
N ARG A 154 -1.80 -16.44 8.62
CA ARG A 154 -1.26 -17.79 8.89
C ARG A 154 0.24 -17.79 9.17
N ARG A 155 1.00 -16.97 8.45
CA ARG A 155 2.46 -16.86 8.61
C ARG A 155 2.86 -16.16 9.90
N TYR A 156 2.23 -15.02 10.19
CA TYR A 156 2.63 -14.12 11.27
C TYR A 156 1.82 -14.31 12.57
N ARG A 157 0.71 -15.06 12.54
CA ARG A 157 -0.11 -15.44 13.71
C ARG A 157 -0.38 -14.29 14.68
N PHE A 158 0.06 -14.39 15.93
CA PHE A 158 -0.16 -13.39 16.99
C PHE A 158 0.94 -12.31 17.07
N SER A 159 1.84 -12.24 16.08
CA SER A 159 2.76 -11.10 16.01
C SER A 159 2.02 -9.81 15.62
N VAL A 160 2.67 -8.65 15.81
CA VAL A 160 2.12 -7.33 15.44
C VAL A 160 1.64 -7.32 13.97
N VAL A 161 2.43 -7.89 13.05
CA VAL A 161 2.09 -7.99 11.63
C VAL A 161 0.84 -8.85 11.41
N GLY A 162 0.72 -9.96 12.15
CA GLY A 162 -0.44 -10.85 12.08
C GLY A 162 -1.72 -10.21 12.62
N ILE A 163 -1.62 -9.44 13.71
CA ILE A 163 -2.74 -8.67 14.27
C ILE A 163 -3.22 -7.63 13.26
N ILE A 164 -2.31 -6.86 12.65
CA ILE A 164 -2.69 -5.88 11.62
C ILE A 164 -3.32 -6.58 10.42
N ALA A 165 -2.76 -7.70 9.95
CA ALA A 165 -3.34 -8.49 8.87
C ALA A 165 -4.75 -8.99 9.21
N GLY A 166 -4.99 -9.40 10.46
CA GLY A 166 -6.32 -9.81 10.94
C GLY A 166 -7.33 -8.66 10.93
N ILE A 167 -6.93 -7.47 11.39
CA ILE A 167 -7.76 -6.26 11.33
C ILE A 167 -8.08 -5.90 9.87
N LEU A 168 -7.08 -5.89 9.00
CA LEU A 168 -7.29 -5.61 7.57
C LEU A 168 -8.19 -6.66 6.91
N LEU A 169 -8.09 -7.94 7.29
CA LEU A 169 -8.97 -9.00 6.79
C LEU A 169 -10.42 -8.76 7.20
N LEU A 170 -10.65 -8.35 8.46
CA LEU A 170 -11.98 -7.97 8.92
C LEU A 170 -12.53 -6.78 8.12
N LEU A 171 -11.72 -5.74 7.91
CA LEU A 171 -12.10 -4.58 7.08
C LEU A 171 -12.38 -4.99 5.63
N ALA A 172 -11.61 -5.92 5.07
CA ALA A 172 -11.85 -6.48 3.74
C ALA A 172 -13.23 -7.13 3.62
N ILE A 173 -13.59 -7.94 4.61
CA ILE A 173 -14.90 -8.62 4.65
C ILE A 173 -16.03 -7.59 4.74
N VAL A 174 -15.88 -6.57 5.59
CA VAL A 174 -16.85 -5.46 5.69
C VAL A 174 -17.01 -4.73 4.36
N LEU A 175 -15.89 -4.41 3.69
CA LEU A 175 -15.89 -3.76 2.38
C LEU A 175 -16.58 -4.61 1.30
N ILE A 176 -16.29 -5.91 1.26
CA ILE A 176 -16.92 -6.84 0.30
C ILE A 176 -18.43 -6.93 0.57
N PHE A 177 -18.84 -6.94 1.84
CA PHE A 177 -20.25 -6.95 2.22
C PHE A 177 -20.97 -5.67 1.77
N GLU A 178 -20.38 -4.49 2.03
CA GLU A 178 -20.95 -3.21 1.57
C GLU A 178 -20.96 -3.09 0.04
N ALA A 179 -19.92 -3.60 -0.64
CA ALA A 179 -19.90 -3.69 -2.09
C ALA A 179 -21.05 -4.56 -2.63
N TYR A 180 -21.25 -5.74 -2.05
CA TYR A 180 -22.34 -6.64 -2.44
C TYR A 180 -23.72 -5.98 -2.23
N LYS A 181 -23.94 -5.39 -1.05
CA LYS A 181 -25.19 -4.69 -0.72
C LYS A 181 -25.47 -3.54 -1.68
N THR A 182 -24.44 -2.75 -1.99
CA THR A 182 -24.52 -1.61 -2.90
C THR A 182 -24.81 -2.05 -4.33
N ILE A 183 -24.10 -3.06 -4.85
CA ILE A 183 -24.30 -3.61 -6.19
C ILE A 183 -25.70 -4.22 -6.31
N LYS A 184 -26.16 -4.99 -5.31
CA LYS A 184 -27.52 -5.55 -5.29
C LYS A 184 -28.57 -4.44 -5.35
N ARG A 185 -28.42 -3.38 -4.56
CA ARG A 185 -29.32 -2.22 -4.58
C ARG A 185 -29.35 -1.52 -5.95
N ILE A 186 -28.22 -1.50 -6.65
CA ILE A 186 -28.06 -0.87 -7.96
C ILE A 186 -28.58 -1.74 -9.12
N ILE A 187 -28.61 -3.06 -8.97
CA ILE A 187 -29.10 -3.99 -9.99
C ILE A 187 -30.61 -4.21 -9.86
N VAL A 188 -31.13 -4.21 -8.64
CA VAL A 188 -32.57 -4.42 -8.36
C VAL A 188 -33.41 -3.15 -8.58
N VAL A 189 -32.76 -1.99 -8.69
CA VAL A 189 -33.36 -0.69 -9.09
C VAL A 189 -33.03 -0.41 -10.56
#